data_AF-A0A5E7GH33-F1
#
_entry.id   AF-A0A5E7GH33-F1
#
_cell.length_a   1.000
_cell.length_b   1.000
_cell.length_c   1.000
_cell.angle_alpha   90.00
_cell.angle_beta   90.00
_cell.angle_gamma   90.00
#
_symmetry.space_group_name_H-M   'P 1'
#
loop_
_entity.id
_entity.type
_entity.pdbx_description
1 polymer ?
#
loop_
_entity_poly.entity_id
_entity_poly.type
_entity_poly.pdbx_seq_one_letter_code
_entity_poly.pdbx_strand_id
1 'polypeptide(L)'
;MAPRIIVPKPAGPQPPTRGSADPAPARVRPESTSTYDGPAAKVPRPSPTDTSALAEVDGTSFRQPTSPPPAIIVSDMSGAGEARTDSDWMRLKNYRFSPPAKLPPADDQGIRTYKERQFVDLAIGGVVQVRRDSVTGVYRAILASELGASGPALFFDRGTMTWLLAAPLPSSGVSHVIDIDVDEIIHNVRNGQDSDGLIDEGQNDRFERNLSPGSTIVARGLRQFSPEQAALMHSELKAVERIFFDANNAVGLNYREAEGVFESYFGGSHEVAIDRFSDSLLRGQALSKEYQGLWGVDKFMGVDSGGSCKAWIYTLDFHGRIFISLKHMRDGTLDIMLGHEMLHANRINRFTSVGPGAVDFFYLDVSMQHTLGRPIPAYDIPERGLSHIIMQGGLTAEYLSAFTSNHHRFIHGVSEYLGIPADFDLQTAVNLFNANPGLRAQMASRNADSIIWAAKSMQQLHQSSIAEYQWLDSLIDD
;
A
#
# COMPACT_ATOMS: atom_id res chain seq x y z
N MET A 1 11.43 -21.28 65.61
CA MET A 1 11.16 -20.10 64.75
C MET A 1 10.29 -19.14 65.54
N ALA A 2 10.52 -17.83 65.44
CA ALA A 2 9.70 -16.80 66.07
C ALA A 2 9.32 -15.73 65.03
N PRO A 3 8.08 -15.21 65.02
CA PRO A 3 7.62 -14.27 64.00
C PRO A 3 8.22 -12.87 64.20
N ARG A 4 8.52 -12.17 63.11
CA ARG A 4 8.94 -10.76 63.12
C ARG A 4 7.72 -9.83 63.20
N ILE A 5 7.87 -8.74 63.96
CA ILE A 5 6.90 -7.64 64.06
C ILE A 5 7.07 -6.71 62.86
N ILE A 6 5.96 -6.20 62.31
CA ILE A 6 5.90 -5.05 61.41
C ILE A 6 4.85 -4.08 61.96
N VAL A 7 5.15 -2.78 61.99
CA VAL A 7 4.34 -1.73 62.63
C VAL A 7 3.46 -1.01 61.58
N PRO A 8 2.20 -0.63 61.89
CA PRO A 8 1.34 0.08 60.94
C PRO A 8 1.78 1.53 60.67
N LYS A 9 1.47 2.05 59.47
CA LYS A 9 1.62 3.46 59.09
C LYS A 9 0.24 4.15 59.04
N PRO A 10 0.07 5.36 59.61
CA PRO A 10 -1.23 6.05 59.67
C PRO A 10 -1.66 6.69 58.33
N ALA A 11 -2.95 7.03 58.23
CA ALA A 11 -3.59 7.63 57.06
C ALA A 11 -3.40 9.16 56.95
N GLY A 12 -3.70 9.72 55.76
CA GLY A 12 -3.60 11.16 55.45
C GLY A 12 -4.93 11.95 55.56
N PRO A 13 -4.89 13.30 55.42
CA PRO A 13 -6.03 14.19 55.70
C PRO A 13 -6.87 14.66 54.49
N GLN A 14 -8.05 15.22 54.81
CA GLN A 14 -9.08 15.86 53.94
C GLN A 14 -9.86 16.90 54.81
N PRO A 15 -10.86 17.70 54.33
CA PRO A 15 -11.29 18.00 52.96
C PRO A 15 -10.93 19.47 52.57
N PRO A 16 -11.73 20.59 52.61
CA PRO A 16 -13.18 20.84 52.79
C PRO A 16 -13.89 21.37 51.49
N THR A 17 -15.16 21.83 51.57
CA THR A 17 -15.98 22.24 50.40
C THR A 17 -17.01 23.37 50.70
N ARG A 18 -17.24 24.28 49.73
CA ARG A 18 -18.44 25.16 49.47
C ARG A 18 -18.89 26.26 50.48
N GLY A 19 -19.35 27.39 49.92
CA GLY A 19 -20.22 28.42 50.55
C GLY A 19 -20.27 29.73 49.75
N SER A 20 -21.45 30.37 49.57
CA SER A 20 -21.64 31.56 48.69
C SER A 20 -22.70 32.55 49.23
N ALA A 21 -22.54 33.85 48.93
CA ALA A 21 -23.60 34.88 48.94
C ALA A 21 -23.19 36.14 48.11
N ASP A 22 -24.19 36.93 47.67
CA ASP A 22 -24.15 38.08 46.73
C ASP A 22 -24.24 39.46 47.48
N PRO A 23 -24.38 40.69 46.89
CA PRO A 23 -24.84 41.06 45.53
C PRO A 23 -24.10 42.17 44.72
N ALA A 24 -24.28 42.09 43.39
CA ALA A 24 -24.53 43.12 42.33
C ALA A 24 -24.36 44.65 42.58
N PRO A 25 -24.03 45.45 41.54
CA PRO A 25 -25.01 45.84 40.50
C PRO A 25 -24.52 45.67 39.04
N ALA A 26 -25.40 45.91 38.05
CA ALA A 26 -25.21 45.49 36.65
C ALA A 26 -25.41 46.59 35.59
N ARG A 27 -24.83 46.42 34.38
CA ARG A 27 -25.40 47.00 33.14
C ARG A 27 -25.03 46.28 31.83
N VAL A 28 -25.99 45.50 31.31
CA VAL A 28 -26.45 45.33 29.91
C VAL A 28 -25.46 45.03 28.75
N ARG A 29 -25.88 44.05 27.93
CA ARG A 29 -25.32 43.49 26.67
C ARG A 29 -25.42 44.47 25.47
N PRO A 30 -24.82 44.18 24.29
CA PRO A 30 -25.48 43.30 23.29
C PRO A 30 -24.52 42.36 22.52
N GLU A 31 -25.10 41.53 21.65
CA GLU A 31 -24.41 40.56 20.77
C GLU A 31 -24.05 41.14 19.39
N SER A 32 -23.21 40.40 18.68
CA SER A 32 -22.86 40.59 17.28
C SER A 32 -23.99 40.20 16.31
N THR A 33 -24.40 41.13 15.45
CA THR A 33 -25.00 40.83 14.13
C THR A 33 -24.36 41.74 13.09
N SER A 34 -23.83 41.16 12.00
CA SER A 34 -23.17 41.88 10.91
C SER A 34 -23.91 41.65 9.59
N THR A 35 -24.98 42.41 9.40
CA THR A 35 -25.76 42.41 8.15
C THR A 35 -25.10 43.35 7.14
N TYR A 36 -24.84 42.87 5.92
CA TYR A 36 -24.28 43.69 4.83
C TYR A 36 -25.39 44.19 3.90
N ASP A 37 -25.65 45.51 3.93
CA ASP A 37 -26.43 46.26 2.93
C ASP A 37 -26.21 47.76 3.20
N GLY A 38 -26.01 48.68 2.24
CA GLY A 38 -25.84 48.57 0.79
C GLY A 38 -24.98 49.79 0.32
N PRO A 39 -25.31 50.55 -0.75
CA PRO A 39 -26.46 50.44 -1.67
C PRO A 39 -26.06 50.32 -3.16
N ALA A 40 -27.05 50.19 -4.05
CA ALA A 40 -26.87 50.04 -5.50
C ALA A 40 -27.23 51.30 -6.32
N ALA A 41 -26.65 51.45 -7.52
CA ALA A 41 -27.23 52.27 -8.60
C ALA A 41 -26.77 51.90 -10.03
N LYS A 42 -27.68 51.27 -10.78
CA LYS A 42 -28.01 51.49 -12.22
C LYS A 42 -26.91 51.37 -13.32
N VAL A 43 -27.12 50.38 -14.19
CA VAL A 43 -26.63 50.30 -15.59
C VAL A 43 -27.18 51.47 -16.43
N PRO A 44 -26.47 51.93 -17.48
CA PRO A 44 -26.91 51.56 -18.84
C PRO A 44 -25.78 51.28 -19.85
N ARG A 45 -26.01 50.33 -20.76
CA ARG A 45 -25.23 50.13 -22.01
C ARG A 45 -25.77 51.07 -23.10
N PRO A 46 -24.88 51.66 -23.92
CA PRO A 46 -25.21 51.96 -25.32
C PRO A 46 -24.24 51.32 -26.33
N SER A 47 -24.76 51.09 -27.53
CA SER A 47 -24.13 50.74 -28.82
C SER A 47 -25.15 51.13 -29.91
N PRO A 48 -24.83 51.28 -31.22
CA PRO A 48 -23.67 50.78 -31.96
C PRO A 48 -23.03 51.89 -32.85
N THR A 49 -22.73 51.57 -34.12
CA THR A 49 -22.32 52.45 -35.25
C THR A 49 -20.86 52.94 -35.24
N ASP A 50 -20.05 52.87 -36.30
CA ASP A 50 -19.95 52.06 -37.56
C ASP A 50 -18.48 52.29 -38.10
N THR A 51 -17.91 51.80 -39.21
CA THR A 51 -18.35 51.11 -40.45
C THR A 51 -17.17 50.31 -41.08
N SER A 52 -17.40 49.60 -42.20
CA SER A 52 -16.42 49.10 -43.22
C SER A 52 -15.54 47.89 -42.84
N ALA A 53 -15.61 46.71 -43.51
CA ALA A 53 -15.48 46.32 -44.94
C ALA A 53 -14.03 45.98 -45.33
N LEU A 54 -13.66 44.86 -45.99
CA LEU A 54 -14.32 43.68 -46.61
C LEU A 54 -13.35 42.45 -46.44
N ALA A 55 -13.64 41.19 -46.78
CA ALA A 55 -14.61 40.61 -47.72
C ALA A 55 -15.12 39.21 -47.30
N GLU A 56 -16.19 38.75 -47.94
CA GLU A 56 -16.81 37.42 -47.79
C GLU A 56 -16.49 36.50 -48.99
N VAL A 57 -16.53 35.18 -48.80
CA VAL A 57 -16.92 34.17 -49.81
C VAL A 57 -17.74 33.07 -49.10
N ASP A 58 -18.67 32.46 -49.82
CA ASP A 58 -19.71 31.50 -49.40
C ASP A 58 -19.29 30.39 -48.40
N GLY A 59 -20.20 29.82 -47.60
CA GLY A 59 -21.66 30.07 -47.53
C GLY A 59 -22.52 28.83 -47.84
N THR A 60 -22.70 27.92 -46.87
CA THR A 60 -23.81 26.93 -46.88
C THR A 60 -24.16 26.50 -45.45
N SER A 61 -25.35 26.88 -44.97
CA SER A 61 -25.87 26.43 -43.67
C SER A 61 -26.99 25.41 -43.86
N PHE A 62 -26.77 24.15 -43.46
CA PHE A 62 -27.84 23.16 -43.34
C PHE A 62 -27.78 22.37 -42.03
N ARG A 63 -28.83 22.59 -41.23
CA ARG A 63 -29.37 21.80 -40.11
C ARG A 63 -28.53 20.64 -39.56
N GLN A 64 -28.09 20.84 -38.32
CA GLN A 64 -27.86 19.79 -37.31
C GLN A 64 -29.02 18.78 -37.26
N PRO A 65 -28.77 17.47 -37.44
CA PRO A 65 -29.66 16.40 -37.00
C PRO A 65 -29.42 16.12 -35.52
N THR A 66 -30.43 16.33 -34.67
CA THR A 66 -30.38 15.90 -33.27
C THR A 66 -30.69 14.40 -33.19
N SER A 67 -29.67 13.55 -33.36
CA SER A 67 -29.79 12.14 -32.98
C SER A 67 -30.08 12.04 -31.48
N PRO A 68 -31.08 11.25 -31.04
CA PRO A 68 -31.26 10.96 -29.63
C PRO A 68 -30.04 10.15 -29.12
N PRO A 69 -29.71 10.23 -27.82
CA PRO A 69 -28.79 9.27 -27.22
C PRO A 69 -29.37 7.85 -27.40
N PRO A 70 -28.52 6.82 -27.54
CA PRO A 70 -29.00 5.45 -27.63
C PRO A 70 -29.77 5.09 -26.37
N ALA A 71 -31.07 4.88 -26.50
CA ALA A 71 -31.90 4.36 -25.41
C ALA A 71 -31.48 2.91 -25.16
N ILE A 72 -30.64 2.71 -24.16
CA ILE A 72 -30.24 1.37 -23.71
C ILE A 72 -31.49 0.71 -23.12
N ILE A 73 -32.13 -0.15 -23.91
CA ILE A 73 -33.16 -1.05 -23.43
C ILE A 73 -32.44 -2.10 -22.58
N VAL A 74 -32.46 -1.89 -21.26
CA VAL A 74 -32.05 -2.91 -20.29
C VAL A 74 -33.11 -4.01 -20.33
N SER A 75 -32.85 -5.03 -21.13
CA SER A 75 -33.58 -6.30 -21.07
C SER A 75 -33.04 -7.09 -19.89
N ASP A 76 -33.85 -7.26 -18.84
CA ASP A 76 -33.52 -8.13 -17.71
C ASP A 76 -33.30 -9.57 -18.19
N MET A 77 -32.04 -9.97 -18.33
CA MET A 77 -31.67 -11.39 -18.42
C MET A 77 -31.58 -11.93 -16.99
N SER A 78 -32.66 -12.58 -16.54
CA SER A 78 -32.83 -13.12 -15.18
C SER A 78 -31.55 -13.75 -14.61
N GLY A 79 -30.97 -13.08 -13.61
CA GLY A 79 -29.64 -13.38 -13.10
C GLY A 79 -29.52 -14.75 -12.42
N ALA A 80 -28.40 -15.44 -12.70
CA ALA A 80 -27.96 -16.63 -11.97
C ALA A 80 -26.69 -16.39 -11.12
N GLY A 81 -26.10 -15.18 -11.18
CA GLY A 81 -24.88 -14.81 -10.45
C GLY A 81 -25.12 -13.99 -9.17
N GLU A 82 -25.96 -12.95 -9.26
CA GLU A 82 -26.11 -11.91 -8.23
C GLU A 82 -26.64 -12.43 -6.88
N ALA A 83 -27.40 -13.53 -6.90
CA ALA A 83 -28.04 -14.11 -5.72
C ALA A 83 -27.07 -14.58 -4.62
N ARG A 84 -25.76 -14.67 -4.88
CA ARG A 84 -24.76 -15.10 -3.89
C ARG A 84 -24.33 -13.97 -2.95
N THR A 85 -23.94 -12.82 -3.48
CA THR A 85 -23.42 -11.69 -2.67
C THR A 85 -24.46 -11.18 -1.67
N ASP A 86 -25.71 -11.06 -2.10
CA ASP A 86 -26.81 -10.58 -1.25
C ASP A 86 -27.18 -11.60 -0.15
N SER A 87 -26.89 -12.90 -0.35
CA SER A 87 -27.16 -13.95 0.64
C SER A 87 -26.26 -13.86 1.88
N ASP A 88 -25.00 -13.46 1.73
CA ASP A 88 -24.06 -13.28 2.84
C ASP A 88 -24.26 -11.93 3.55
N TRP A 89 -24.69 -10.89 2.82
CA TRP A 89 -25.19 -9.66 3.45
C TRP A 89 -26.47 -9.90 4.28
N MET A 90 -27.41 -10.72 3.79
CA MET A 90 -28.58 -11.15 4.56
C MET A 90 -28.19 -11.95 5.81
N ARG A 91 -27.17 -12.82 5.73
CA ARG A 91 -26.64 -13.53 6.91
C ARG A 91 -26.08 -12.56 7.95
N LEU A 92 -25.25 -11.59 7.56
CA LEU A 92 -24.61 -10.66 8.49
C LEU A 92 -25.61 -9.76 9.23
N LYS A 93 -26.75 -9.39 8.61
CA LYS A 93 -27.81 -8.59 9.25
C LYS A 93 -28.29 -9.20 10.59
N ASN A 94 -28.35 -10.53 10.69
CA ASN A 94 -28.81 -11.22 11.90
C ASN A 94 -27.85 -11.08 13.09
N TYR A 95 -26.56 -10.85 12.85
CA TYR A 95 -25.52 -10.72 13.90
C TYR A 95 -25.33 -9.28 14.39
N ARG A 96 -26.01 -8.29 13.79
CA ARG A 96 -25.90 -6.88 14.18
C ARG A 96 -26.44 -6.67 15.60
N PHE A 97 -25.55 -6.21 16.48
CA PHE A 97 -25.83 -5.88 17.86
C PHE A 97 -26.18 -4.40 17.98
N SER A 98 -27.32 -4.09 18.61
CA SER A 98 -27.66 -2.72 19.03
C SER A 98 -27.02 -2.44 20.39
N PRO A 99 -25.93 -1.66 20.48
CA PRO A 99 -25.16 -1.55 21.71
C PRO A 99 -25.90 -0.72 22.78
N PRO A 100 -25.84 -1.11 24.06
CA PRO A 100 -26.18 -0.20 25.14
C PRO A 100 -25.23 1.00 25.12
N ALA A 101 -25.73 2.19 25.46
CA ALA A 101 -25.17 3.50 25.05
C ALA A 101 -23.75 3.88 25.55
N LYS A 102 -22.98 2.96 26.13
CA LYS A 102 -21.56 3.11 26.52
C LYS A 102 -20.79 1.80 26.34
N LEU A 103 -20.36 1.51 25.11
CA LEU A 103 -19.24 0.58 24.88
C LEU A 103 -17.91 1.30 25.13
N PRO A 104 -16.85 0.58 25.57
CA PRO A 104 -15.50 1.13 25.65
C PRO A 104 -14.92 1.45 24.25
N PRO A 105 -13.83 2.23 24.17
CA PRO A 105 -13.06 2.36 22.94
C PRO A 105 -12.53 1.00 22.45
N ALA A 106 -12.18 0.95 21.16
CA ALA A 106 -11.50 -0.20 20.57
C ALA A 106 -10.00 -0.19 20.91
N ASP A 107 -9.38 -1.36 20.85
CA ASP A 107 -7.92 -1.54 20.91
C ASP A 107 -7.24 -1.39 19.53
N ASP A 108 -5.92 -1.62 19.48
CA ASP A 108 -5.08 -1.55 18.26
C ASP A 108 -5.41 -2.64 17.21
N GLN A 109 -6.42 -3.47 17.45
CA GLN A 109 -7.00 -4.44 16.51
C GLN A 109 -8.46 -4.08 16.14
N GLY A 110 -8.96 -2.90 16.56
CA GLY A 110 -10.34 -2.50 16.34
C GLY A 110 -11.36 -3.29 17.19
N ILE A 111 -10.91 -3.96 18.26
CA ILE A 111 -11.76 -4.79 19.11
C ILE A 111 -12.15 -4.03 20.38
N ARG A 112 -13.46 -3.97 20.66
CA ARG A 112 -14.02 -3.44 21.90
C ARG A 112 -14.33 -4.61 22.84
N THR A 113 -13.65 -4.70 23.98
CA THR A 113 -13.93 -5.76 24.97
C THR A 113 -14.86 -5.24 26.07
N TYR A 114 -16.08 -5.79 26.16
CA TYR A 114 -17.08 -5.43 27.17
C TYR A 114 -17.70 -6.68 27.79
N LYS A 115 -17.61 -6.82 29.12
CA LYS A 115 -18.09 -8.00 29.88
C LYS A 115 -17.61 -9.33 29.24
N GLU A 116 -16.29 -9.44 29.05
CA GLU A 116 -15.61 -10.62 28.50
C GLU A 116 -16.03 -11.02 27.07
N ARG A 117 -16.76 -10.15 26.37
CA ARG A 117 -17.17 -10.31 24.97
C ARG A 117 -16.44 -9.30 24.10
N GLN A 118 -15.96 -9.77 22.95
CA GLN A 118 -15.33 -8.96 21.92
C GLN A 118 -16.40 -8.46 20.94
N PHE A 119 -16.34 -7.18 20.60
CA PHE A 119 -17.22 -6.54 19.61
C PHE A 119 -16.37 -5.74 18.63
N VAL A 120 -16.83 -5.62 17.39
CA VAL A 120 -16.14 -4.85 16.34
C VAL A 120 -17.10 -3.94 15.59
N ASP A 121 -16.59 -2.80 15.14
CA ASP A 121 -17.31 -1.87 14.27
C ASP A 121 -17.09 -2.29 12.80
N LEU A 122 -18.19 -2.45 12.04
CA LEU A 122 -18.13 -2.81 10.62
C LEU A 122 -17.98 -1.56 9.75
N ALA A 123 -17.23 -1.67 8.63
CA ALA A 123 -17.10 -0.60 7.64
C ALA A 123 -18.45 -0.09 7.10
N ILE A 124 -19.41 -1.02 6.92
CA ILE A 124 -20.79 -0.74 6.50
C ILE A 124 -21.71 -0.24 7.64
N GLY A 125 -21.12 0.17 8.77
CA GLY A 125 -21.80 0.63 9.97
C GLY A 125 -22.38 -0.49 10.84
N GLY A 126 -22.57 -0.17 12.12
CA GLY A 126 -23.10 -1.08 13.13
C GLY A 126 -22.02 -1.97 13.77
N VAL A 127 -22.39 -2.53 14.92
CA VAL A 127 -21.50 -3.36 15.76
C VAL A 127 -21.91 -4.82 15.62
N VAL A 128 -20.95 -5.74 15.62
CA VAL A 128 -21.20 -7.19 15.76
C VAL A 128 -20.37 -7.76 16.90
N GLN A 129 -20.91 -8.73 17.64
CA GLN A 129 -20.11 -9.53 18.58
C GLN A 129 -19.28 -10.54 17.77
N VAL A 130 -18.01 -10.69 18.12
CA VAL A 130 -17.09 -11.64 17.48
C VAL A 130 -16.51 -12.62 18.49
N ARG A 131 -16.01 -13.73 17.98
CA ARG A 131 -15.07 -14.61 18.69
C ARG A 131 -14.09 -15.16 17.67
N ARG A 132 -12.83 -15.36 18.10
CA ARG A 132 -11.84 -16.08 17.31
C ARG A 132 -12.24 -17.56 17.23
N ASP A 133 -12.44 -18.05 16.02
CA ASP A 133 -12.67 -19.46 15.70
C ASP A 133 -11.46 -20.28 16.18
N SER A 134 -11.70 -21.30 17.01
CA SER A 134 -10.64 -22.12 17.61
C SER A 134 -10.01 -23.13 16.64
N VAL A 135 -10.63 -23.36 15.48
CA VAL A 135 -10.13 -24.26 14.43
C VAL A 135 -9.43 -23.45 13.33
N THR A 136 -10.07 -22.39 12.83
CA THR A 136 -9.49 -21.59 11.72
C THR A 136 -8.63 -20.41 12.17
N GLY A 137 -8.70 -20.01 13.45
CA GLY A 137 -7.97 -18.85 13.97
C GLY A 137 -8.47 -17.49 13.46
N VAL A 138 -9.53 -17.46 12.64
CA VAL A 138 -10.16 -16.25 12.08
C VAL A 138 -11.21 -15.71 13.05
N TYR A 139 -11.44 -14.40 13.08
CA TYR A 139 -12.57 -13.84 13.82
C TYR A 139 -13.87 -14.06 13.03
N ARG A 140 -14.86 -14.67 13.67
CA ARG A 140 -16.21 -14.86 13.12
C ARG A 140 -17.21 -14.07 13.94
N ALA A 141 -18.28 -13.61 13.29
CA ALA A 141 -19.44 -13.10 13.99
C ALA A 141 -20.09 -14.23 14.83
N ILE A 142 -20.67 -13.86 15.97
CA ILE A 142 -21.31 -14.81 16.89
C ILE A 142 -22.50 -14.15 17.60
N LEU A 143 -23.63 -14.85 17.66
CA LEU A 143 -24.79 -14.44 18.45
C LEU A 143 -24.60 -14.75 19.93
N ALA A 144 -25.26 -13.97 20.78
CA ALA A 144 -25.27 -14.21 22.24
C ALA A 144 -25.90 -15.55 22.66
N SER A 145 -26.61 -16.22 21.75
CA SER A 145 -27.25 -17.53 21.90
C SER A 145 -26.44 -18.70 21.31
N GLU A 146 -25.34 -18.44 20.59
CA GLU A 146 -24.52 -19.46 19.95
C GLU A 146 -23.37 -19.92 20.85
N LEU A 147 -23.14 -21.23 20.90
CA LEU A 147 -22.08 -21.82 21.73
C LEU A 147 -20.69 -21.62 21.13
N GLY A 148 -20.59 -21.64 19.80
CA GLY A 148 -19.39 -21.38 19.00
C GLY A 148 -19.66 -20.31 17.93
N ALA A 149 -18.62 -19.85 17.24
CA ALA A 149 -18.74 -18.73 16.30
C ALA A 149 -19.17 -19.20 14.90
N SER A 150 -20.47 -19.45 14.71
CA SER A 150 -21.04 -19.97 13.44
C SER A 150 -21.23 -18.91 12.35
N GLY A 151 -21.05 -17.62 12.66
CA GLY A 151 -21.25 -16.54 11.71
C GLY A 151 -20.17 -16.43 10.62
N PRO A 152 -20.38 -15.50 9.68
CA PRO A 152 -19.40 -15.21 8.64
C PRO A 152 -18.06 -14.74 9.23
N ALA A 153 -16.99 -15.02 8.49
CA ALA A 153 -15.64 -14.60 8.82
C ALA A 153 -15.45 -13.10 8.53
N LEU A 154 -14.69 -12.45 9.41
CA LEU A 154 -14.38 -11.02 9.37
C LEU A 154 -12.86 -10.82 9.45
N PHE A 155 -12.36 -9.79 8.76
CA PHE A 155 -10.97 -9.34 8.88
C PHE A 155 -10.90 -7.86 9.26
N PHE A 156 -9.84 -7.47 9.96
CA PHE A 156 -9.60 -6.09 10.36
C PHE A 156 -8.89 -5.35 9.22
N ASP A 157 -9.49 -4.26 8.74
CA ASP A 157 -8.81 -3.32 7.87
C ASP A 157 -8.16 -2.21 8.72
N ARG A 158 -6.83 -2.10 8.59
CA ARG A 158 -6.01 -1.08 9.26
C ARG A 158 -6.02 0.27 8.55
N GLY A 159 -6.50 0.35 7.29
CA GLY A 159 -6.68 1.61 6.57
C GLY A 159 -7.86 2.42 7.13
N THR A 160 -9.00 1.76 7.34
CA THR A 160 -10.22 2.38 7.93
C THR A 160 -10.35 2.23 9.44
N MET A 161 -9.55 1.35 10.07
CA MET A 161 -9.72 0.89 11.46
C MET A 161 -11.11 0.28 11.73
N THR A 162 -11.69 -0.40 10.73
CA THR A 162 -12.97 -1.11 10.82
C THR A 162 -12.87 -2.54 10.30
N TRP A 163 -13.92 -3.34 10.51
CA TRP A 163 -13.93 -4.75 10.11
C TRP A 163 -14.78 -5.00 8.85
N LEU A 164 -14.27 -5.89 7.99
CA LEU A 164 -14.81 -6.24 6.68
C LEU A 164 -15.16 -7.73 6.59
N LEU A 165 -16.09 -8.05 5.69
CA LEU A 165 -16.55 -9.41 5.41
C LEU A 165 -15.53 -10.17 4.55
N ALA A 166 -15.09 -11.35 4.98
CA ALA A 166 -14.22 -12.19 4.16
C ALA A 166 -14.99 -12.78 2.97
N ALA A 167 -14.45 -12.64 1.76
CA ALA A 167 -15.08 -13.11 0.54
C ALA A 167 -15.15 -14.66 0.48
N PRO A 168 -16.25 -15.27 -0.02
CA PRO A 168 -16.34 -16.71 -0.21
C PRO A 168 -15.35 -17.21 -1.29
N LEU A 169 -14.65 -18.31 -1.01
CA LEU A 169 -13.82 -18.99 -2.00
C LEU A 169 -14.70 -19.64 -3.09
N PRO A 170 -14.44 -19.41 -4.39
CA PRO A 170 -15.15 -20.10 -5.46
C PRO A 170 -14.76 -21.58 -5.51
N SER A 171 -15.76 -22.46 -5.52
CA SER A 171 -15.57 -23.91 -5.42
C SER A 171 -15.21 -24.57 -6.74
N SER A 172 -14.11 -25.35 -6.72
CA SER A 172 -13.78 -26.45 -7.65
C SER A 172 -13.35 -26.07 -9.08
N GLY A 173 -12.04 -26.11 -9.31
CA GLY A 173 -11.40 -25.95 -10.63
C GLY A 173 -10.02 -26.63 -10.74
N VAL A 174 -9.83 -27.77 -10.04
CA VAL A 174 -8.61 -28.61 -10.01
C VAL A 174 -7.29 -27.83 -9.88
N SER A 175 -7.02 -27.37 -8.66
CA SER A 175 -5.66 -27.16 -8.15
C SER A 175 -5.53 -27.92 -6.83
N HIS A 176 -4.34 -28.42 -6.51
CA HIS A 176 -4.14 -29.31 -5.36
C HIS A 176 -4.21 -28.54 -4.04
N VAL A 177 -5.36 -28.66 -3.36
CA VAL A 177 -5.48 -28.42 -1.93
C VAL A 177 -4.86 -29.60 -1.20
N ILE A 178 -4.08 -29.33 -0.16
CA ILE A 178 -3.62 -30.32 0.83
C ILE A 178 -4.10 -29.82 2.19
N ASP A 179 -4.81 -30.68 2.93
CA ASP A 179 -5.28 -30.39 4.28
C ASP A 179 -4.11 -30.18 5.25
N ILE A 180 -4.31 -29.30 6.24
CA ILE A 180 -3.34 -29.08 7.32
C ILE A 180 -3.77 -29.95 8.50
N ASP A 181 -2.99 -30.99 8.80
CA ASP A 181 -3.11 -31.68 10.08
C ASP A 181 -2.51 -30.80 11.18
N VAL A 182 -3.30 -30.49 12.20
CA VAL A 182 -2.92 -29.60 13.31
C VAL A 182 -2.14 -30.36 14.39
N ASP A 183 -2.28 -31.68 14.48
CA ASP A 183 -1.60 -32.48 15.50
C ASP A 183 -0.10 -32.63 15.22
N GLU A 184 0.33 -32.59 13.95
CA GLU A 184 1.75 -32.55 13.56
C GLU A 184 2.44 -31.26 14.07
N ILE A 185 1.74 -30.12 13.99
CA ILE A 185 2.25 -28.82 14.49
C ILE A 185 2.46 -28.89 16.01
N ILE A 186 1.54 -29.52 16.74
CA ILE A 186 1.61 -29.68 18.20
C ILE A 186 2.71 -30.69 18.60
N HIS A 187 2.97 -31.71 17.78
CA HIS A 187 4.03 -32.69 18.03
C HIS A 187 5.43 -32.07 17.87
N ASN A 188 5.66 -31.32 16.79
CA ASN A 188 6.97 -30.74 16.47
C ASN A 188 7.43 -29.68 17.50
N VAL A 189 6.50 -28.96 18.13
CA VAL A 189 6.81 -28.01 19.22
C VAL A 189 7.33 -28.69 20.50
N ARG A 190 7.16 -30.01 20.67
CA ARG A 190 7.57 -30.75 21.88
C ARG A 190 8.90 -31.48 21.80
N ASN A 191 9.40 -31.80 20.61
CA ASN A 191 10.57 -32.65 20.42
C ASN A 191 11.86 -31.89 20.05
N GLY A 192 11.80 -30.56 19.91
CA GLY A 192 12.94 -29.71 19.55
C GLY A 192 13.94 -29.48 20.68
N GLN A 193 14.66 -30.53 21.10
CA GLN A 193 15.85 -30.39 21.96
C GLN A 193 17.15 -30.41 21.14
N ASP A 194 17.83 -29.26 21.19
CA ASP A 194 19.29 -29.12 21.30
C ASP A 194 20.20 -29.88 20.31
N SER A 195 20.58 -29.20 19.22
CA SER A 195 22.00 -29.17 18.78
C SER A 195 22.30 -27.91 17.95
N ASP A 196 23.45 -27.30 18.21
CA ASP A 196 24.18 -26.33 17.35
C ASP A 196 23.44 -25.11 16.75
N GLY A 197 22.83 -24.31 17.62
CA GLY A 197 23.11 -22.86 17.66
C GLY A 197 22.52 -21.93 16.59
N LEU A 198 21.94 -22.42 15.49
CA LEU A 198 21.08 -21.63 14.59
C LEU A 198 19.64 -22.15 14.64
N ILE A 199 18.70 -21.28 15.04
CA ILE A 199 17.27 -21.54 14.88
C ILE A 199 16.91 -21.20 13.43
N ASP A 200 16.88 -22.21 12.57
CA ASP A 200 16.51 -22.12 11.15
C ASP A 200 14.97 -22.00 11.03
N GLU A 201 14.46 -20.80 11.36
CA GLU A 201 13.04 -20.46 11.43
C GLU A 201 12.39 -20.41 10.05
N GLY A 202 11.35 -21.23 9.83
CA GLY A 202 10.53 -21.20 8.61
C GLY A 202 10.90 -22.27 7.58
N GLN A 203 11.88 -23.14 7.86
CA GLN A 203 12.23 -24.27 6.99
C GLN A 203 11.02 -25.08 6.51
N ASN A 204 10.98 -25.37 5.22
CA ASN A 204 10.00 -26.22 4.56
C ASN A 204 8.53 -25.81 4.82
N ASP A 205 8.28 -24.54 5.20
CA ASP A 205 6.95 -24.02 5.48
C ASP A 205 6.13 -23.76 4.21
N ARG A 206 4.95 -23.15 4.34
CA ARG A 206 4.10 -22.85 3.19
C ARG A 206 4.75 -21.95 2.13
N PHE A 207 5.74 -21.12 2.48
CA PHE A 207 6.40 -20.24 1.53
C PHE A 207 7.50 -20.98 0.78
N GLU A 208 8.28 -21.81 1.47
CA GLU A 208 9.25 -22.71 0.83
C GLU A 208 8.60 -23.84 0.01
N ARG A 209 7.33 -24.17 0.28
CA ARG A 209 6.54 -25.13 -0.52
C ARG A 209 5.75 -24.49 -1.67
N ASN A 210 5.61 -23.15 -1.71
CA ASN A 210 4.89 -22.41 -2.75
C ASN A 210 5.80 -21.88 -3.88
N LEU A 211 6.95 -22.53 -4.10
CA LEU A 211 7.85 -22.23 -5.21
C LEU A 211 7.21 -22.62 -6.55
N SER A 212 7.55 -21.91 -7.62
CA SER A 212 7.13 -22.27 -8.99
C SER A 212 7.62 -23.68 -9.36
N PRO A 213 6.78 -24.54 -9.99
CA PRO A 213 7.15 -25.91 -10.32
C PRO A 213 8.50 -26.04 -11.05
N GLY A 214 9.35 -26.95 -10.57
CA GLY A 214 10.71 -27.11 -11.07
C GLY A 214 11.74 -26.13 -10.50
N SER A 215 11.39 -25.33 -9.48
CA SER A 215 12.33 -24.49 -8.73
C SER A 215 12.68 -25.11 -7.38
N THR A 216 13.96 -25.06 -7.00
CA THR A 216 14.47 -25.70 -5.77
C THR A 216 15.29 -24.71 -4.94
N ILE A 217 15.04 -24.63 -3.62
CA ILE A 217 15.94 -23.91 -2.70
C ILE A 217 17.24 -24.70 -2.58
N VAL A 218 18.35 -24.04 -2.94
CA VAL A 218 19.71 -24.60 -2.90
C VAL A 218 20.60 -23.89 -1.88
N ALA A 219 20.16 -22.76 -1.30
CA ALA A 219 20.83 -22.10 -0.18
C ALA A 219 19.81 -21.40 0.75
N ARG A 220 19.97 -21.56 2.07
CA ARG A 220 19.25 -20.81 3.12
C ARG A 220 20.22 -19.91 3.89
N GLY A 221 20.00 -18.60 3.81
CA GLY A 221 20.90 -17.57 4.33
C GLY A 221 22.19 -17.44 3.52
N LEU A 222 22.82 -16.25 3.55
CA LEU A 222 24.05 -15.95 2.80
C LEU A 222 25.24 -16.86 3.16
N ARG A 223 25.18 -17.54 4.31
CA ARG A 223 26.16 -18.56 4.75
C ARG A 223 26.17 -19.81 3.85
N GLN A 224 25.08 -20.10 3.13
CA GLN A 224 24.96 -21.24 2.22
C GLN A 224 25.14 -20.85 0.73
N PHE A 225 25.23 -19.55 0.42
CA PHE A 225 25.59 -19.05 -0.91
C PHE A 225 27.10 -19.26 -1.13
N SER A 226 27.56 -19.30 -2.40
CA SER A 226 29.00 -19.34 -2.66
C SER A 226 29.69 -18.06 -2.15
N PRO A 227 31.00 -18.07 -1.81
CA PRO A 227 31.68 -16.88 -1.33
C PRO A 227 31.59 -15.69 -2.30
N GLU A 228 31.60 -15.93 -3.61
CA GLU A 228 31.38 -14.89 -4.64
C GLU A 228 29.96 -14.34 -4.60
N GLN A 229 28.95 -15.21 -4.45
CA GLN A 229 27.54 -14.81 -4.40
C GLN A 229 27.21 -14.05 -3.11
N ALA A 230 27.76 -14.48 -1.97
CA ALA A 230 27.62 -13.79 -0.69
C ALA A 230 28.32 -12.43 -0.69
N ALA A 231 29.54 -12.34 -1.26
CA ALA A 231 30.24 -11.07 -1.42
C ALA A 231 29.49 -10.10 -2.33
N LEU A 232 28.91 -10.58 -3.43
CA LEU A 232 28.03 -9.81 -4.31
C LEU A 232 26.80 -9.31 -3.55
N MET A 233 26.07 -10.19 -2.85
CA MET A 233 24.92 -9.78 -2.01
C MET A 233 25.30 -8.69 -1.00
N HIS A 234 26.45 -8.79 -0.33
CA HIS A 234 26.93 -7.74 0.59
C HIS A 234 27.36 -6.43 -0.10
N SER A 235 27.65 -6.44 -1.40
CA SER A 235 27.83 -5.24 -2.22
C SER A 235 26.47 -4.60 -2.55
N GLU A 236 25.55 -5.38 -3.11
CA GLU A 236 24.28 -4.86 -3.61
C GLU A 236 23.37 -4.37 -2.49
N LEU A 237 23.39 -5.01 -1.32
CA LEU A 237 22.65 -4.53 -0.14
C LEU A 237 23.14 -3.15 0.35
N LYS A 238 24.42 -2.82 0.15
CA LYS A 238 24.97 -1.48 0.42
C LYS A 238 24.62 -0.49 -0.67
N ALA A 239 24.55 -0.94 -1.93
CA ALA A 239 24.05 -0.12 -3.03
C ALA A 239 22.58 0.26 -2.79
N VAL A 240 21.72 -0.66 -2.34
CA VAL A 240 20.33 -0.40 -1.92
C VAL A 240 20.24 0.63 -0.81
N GLU A 241 20.99 0.44 0.29
CA GLU A 241 21.02 1.42 1.39
C GLU A 241 21.41 2.81 0.87
N ARG A 242 22.40 2.86 -0.02
CA ARG A 242 22.90 4.10 -0.59
C ARG A 242 21.94 4.74 -1.59
N ILE A 243 21.17 3.97 -2.37
CA ILE A 243 20.09 4.49 -3.23
C ILE A 243 19.08 5.25 -2.37
N PHE A 244 18.56 4.61 -1.31
CA PHE A 244 17.58 5.26 -0.44
C PHE A 244 18.16 6.45 0.35
N PHE A 245 19.43 6.36 0.78
CA PHE A 245 20.11 7.46 1.48
C PHE A 245 20.34 8.68 0.59
N ASP A 246 21.01 8.47 -0.56
CA ASP A 246 21.36 9.55 -1.48
C ASP A 246 20.09 10.22 -2.04
N ALA A 247 19.04 9.44 -2.31
CA ALA A 247 17.72 9.96 -2.68
C ALA A 247 17.07 10.80 -1.58
N ASN A 248 17.13 10.36 -0.32
CA ASN A 248 16.53 11.09 0.80
C ASN A 248 17.26 12.41 1.07
N ASN A 249 18.59 12.44 0.86
CA ASN A 249 19.37 13.67 0.86
C ASN A 249 18.99 14.60 -0.30
N ALA A 250 18.74 14.05 -1.50
CA ALA A 250 18.29 14.83 -2.66
C ALA A 250 16.97 15.57 -2.40
N VAL A 251 16.00 14.88 -1.80
CA VAL A 251 14.71 15.46 -1.40
C VAL A 251 14.91 16.49 -0.27
N GLY A 252 15.70 16.16 0.75
CA GLY A 252 15.98 17.08 1.87
C GLY A 252 16.75 18.35 1.49
N LEU A 253 17.53 18.31 0.42
CA LEU A 253 18.23 19.48 -0.15
C LEU A 253 17.39 20.25 -1.18
N ASN A 254 16.25 19.71 -1.61
CA ASN A 254 15.31 20.34 -2.54
C ASN A 254 15.99 20.91 -3.80
N TYR A 255 16.77 20.07 -4.49
CA TYR A 255 17.36 20.42 -5.79
C TYR A 255 16.27 20.80 -6.80
N ARG A 256 16.53 21.82 -7.64
CA ARG A 256 15.57 22.33 -8.62
C ARG A 256 15.17 21.26 -9.64
N GLU A 257 16.11 20.40 -9.99
CA GLU A 257 15.98 19.33 -10.98
C GLU A 257 15.14 18.15 -10.45
N ALA A 258 14.90 18.09 -9.13
CA ALA A 258 14.09 17.04 -8.50
C ALA A 258 12.62 17.11 -8.93
N GLU A 259 12.06 18.30 -9.21
CA GLU A 259 10.71 18.49 -9.75
C GLU A 259 10.52 17.66 -11.04
N GLY A 260 11.47 17.74 -11.98
CA GLY A 260 11.44 16.96 -13.21
C GLY A 260 11.65 15.46 -13.02
N VAL A 261 12.21 15.01 -11.88
CA VAL A 261 12.26 13.58 -11.50
C VAL A 261 10.91 13.15 -10.94
N PHE A 262 10.33 13.94 -10.03
CA PHE A 262 9.00 13.69 -9.46
C PHE A 262 7.91 13.64 -10.54
N GLU A 263 7.90 14.57 -11.50
CA GLU A 263 6.97 14.53 -12.63
C GLU A 263 7.15 13.27 -13.50
N SER A 264 8.39 12.81 -13.70
CA SER A 264 8.65 11.61 -14.50
C SER A 264 8.06 10.34 -13.87
N TYR A 265 8.10 10.21 -12.54
CA TYR A 265 7.68 8.97 -11.84
C TYR A 265 6.29 9.04 -11.19
N PHE A 266 5.75 10.22 -10.92
CA PHE A 266 4.44 10.43 -10.28
C PHE A 266 3.54 11.43 -11.03
N GLY A 267 3.99 11.99 -12.16
CA GLY A 267 3.18 12.80 -13.09
C GLY A 267 2.93 14.24 -12.67
N GLY A 268 2.07 14.94 -13.42
CA GLY A 268 1.62 16.32 -13.14
C GLY A 268 0.71 16.47 -11.90
N SER A 269 0.75 15.52 -10.97
CA SER A 269 0.12 15.59 -9.65
C SER A 269 1.06 15.03 -8.56
N HIS A 270 2.37 15.03 -8.83
CA HIS A 270 3.40 14.41 -7.99
C HIS A 270 3.49 14.95 -6.57
N GLU A 271 3.00 16.17 -6.31
CA GLU A 271 2.93 16.77 -4.96
C GLU A 271 2.31 15.80 -3.93
N VAL A 272 1.24 15.07 -4.30
CA VAL A 272 0.57 14.12 -3.39
C VAL A 272 1.35 12.83 -3.14
N ALA A 273 2.48 12.64 -3.84
CA ALA A 273 3.37 11.50 -3.69
C ALA A 273 4.60 11.79 -2.83
N ILE A 274 5.01 13.05 -2.66
CA ILE A 274 6.32 13.43 -2.05
C ILE A 274 6.46 12.90 -0.62
N ASP A 275 5.45 13.09 0.24
CA ASP A 275 5.48 12.62 1.63
C ASP A 275 5.61 11.08 1.73
N ARG A 276 4.84 10.35 0.91
CA ARG A 276 4.86 8.88 0.90
C ARG A 276 6.14 8.33 0.26
N PHE A 277 6.67 9.00 -0.76
CA PHE A 277 7.97 8.67 -1.33
C PHE A 277 9.05 8.82 -0.25
N SER A 278 9.07 9.95 0.47
CA SER A 278 10.03 10.21 1.56
C SER A 278 9.93 9.19 2.70
N ASP A 279 8.72 8.85 3.15
CA ASP A 279 8.50 7.75 4.11
C ASP A 279 9.01 6.40 3.58
N SER A 280 8.81 6.11 2.29
CA SER A 280 9.29 4.89 1.63
C SER A 280 10.81 4.86 1.51
N LEU A 281 11.48 5.98 1.26
CA LEU A 281 12.94 6.10 1.30
C LEU A 281 13.49 5.83 2.71
N LEU A 282 12.92 6.48 3.73
CA LEU A 282 13.35 6.32 5.12
C LEU A 282 13.19 4.87 5.61
N ARG A 283 12.03 4.25 5.33
CA ARG A 283 11.74 2.86 5.71
C ARG A 283 12.54 1.86 4.88
N GLY A 284 12.74 2.12 3.59
CA GLY A 284 13.64 1.33 2.73
C GLY A 284 15.09 1.37 3.20
N GLN A 285 15.62 2.55 3.54
CA GLN A 285 16.98 2.68 4.07
C GLN A 285 17.13 1.95 5.42
N ALA A 286 16.20 2.16 6.36
CA ALA A 286 16.24 1.49 7.67
C ALA A 286 16.19 -0.04 7.53
N LEU A 287 15.32 -0.55 6.66
CA LEU A 287 15.18 -1.97 6.39
C LEU A 287 16.44 -2.56 5.71
N SER A 288 17.03 -1.87 4.74
CA SER A 288 18.26 -2.32 4.05
C SER A 288 19.47 -2.44 4.99
N LYS A 289 19.52 -1.65 6.07
CA LYS A 289 20.52 -1.79 7.14
C LYS A 289 20.28 -3.05 7.97
N GLU A 290 19.03 -3.37 8.30
CA GLU A 290 18.70 -4.60 9.05
C GLU A 290 18.92 -5.88 8.22
N TYR A 291 18.70 -5.83 6.90
CA TYR A 291 19.07 -6.93 5.98
C TYR A 291 20.59 -7.17 5.86
N GLN A 292 21.42 -6.15 6.09
CA GLN A 292 22.88 -6.32 6.23
C GLN A 292 23.30 -6.82 7.63
N GLY A 293 22.41 -6.73 8.62
CA GLY A 293 22.67 -7.04 10.02
C GLY A 293 22.65 -8.54 10.36
N LEU A 294 22.90 -8.86 11.63
CA LEU A 294 23.01 -10.23 12.15
C LEU A 294 21.79 -11.11 11.84
N TRP A 295 20.58 -10.55 11.88
CA TRP A 295 19.34 -11.25 11.53
C TRP A 295 19.00 -11.20 10.04
N GLY A 296 19.65 -10.32 9.28
CA GLY A 296 19.40 -10.08 7.87
C GLY A 296 20.06 -11.10 6.95
N VAL A 297 21.28 -11.52 7.29
CA VAL A 297 22.04 -12.51 6.49
C VAL A 297 21.33 -13.85 6.34
N ASP A 298 20.47 -14.23 7.29
CA ASP A 298 19.72 -15.48 7.27
C ASP A 298 18.36 -15.34 6.52
N LYS A 299 18.04 -14.17 5.94
CA LYS A 299 16.77 -13.90 5.22
C LYS A 299 16.78 -14.26 3.73
N PHE A 300 17.93 -14.64 3.18
CA PHE A 300 18.10 -14.80 1.73
C PHE A 300 17.98 -16.27 1.32
N MET A 301 17.08 -16.54 0.38
CA MET A 301 16.79 -17.90 -0.11
C MET A 301 17.31 -18.02 -1.54
N GLY A 302 18.44 -18.71 -1.71
CA GLY A 302 19.01 -18.99 -3.01
C GLY A 302 18.23 -20.10 -3.70
N VAL A 303 17.60 -19.79 -4.83
CA VAL A 303 16.77 -20.72 -5.59
C VAL A 303 17.41 -21.01 -6.95
N ASP A 304 17.50 -22.28 -7.31
CA ASP A 304 17.68 -22.69 -8.70
C ASP A 304 16.29 -22.78 -9.34
N SER A 305 15.93 -21.78 -10.15
CA SER A 305 14.63 -21.68 -10.83
C SER A 305 14.74 -21.93 -12.33
N GLY A 306 13.73 -22.54 -12.93
CA GLY A 306 13.57 -22.63 -14.39
C GLY A 306 12.86 -21.43 -15.02
N GLY A 307 12.22 -20.57 -14.19
CA GLY A 307 11.44 -19.41 -14.63
C GLY A 307 12.18 -18.08 -14.53
N SER A 308 11.61 -17.05 -15.17
CA SER A 308 12.16 -15.70 -15.34
C SER A 308 12.12 -14.79 -14.11
N CYS A 309 11.45 -15.18 -13.02
CA CYS A 309 11.42 -14.39 -11.78
C CYS A 309 12.82 -14.31 -11.17
N LYS A 310 13.39 -13.11 -11.16
CA LYS A 310 14.77 -12.85 -10.70
C LYS A 310 14.88 -12.83 -9.17
N ALA A 311 13.91 -12.19 -8.51
CA ALA A 311 13.68 -12.23 -7.07
C ALA A 311 12.17 -12.24 -6.77
N TRP A 312 11.78 -12.52 -5.51
CA TRP A 312 10.45 -12.25 -4.96
C TRP A 312 10.44 -12.31 -3.42
N ILE A 313 9.54 -11.55 -2.79
CA ILE A 313 9.12 -11.70 -1.38
C ILE A 313 7.62 -12.04 -1.28
N TYR A 314 7.26 -12.90 -0.33
CA TYR A 314 5.86 -13.08 0.04
C TYR A 314 5.49 -12.04 1.11
N THR A 315 4.60 -11.09 0.79
CA THR A 315 4.20 -10.01 1.71
C THR A 315 3.52 -10.47 3.01
N LEU A 316 3.10 -11.75 3.06
CA LEU A 316 2.54 -12.42 4.24
C LEU A 316 3.55 -13.30 4.99
N ASP A 317 4.80 -13.39 4.54
CA ASP A 317 5.88 -14.07 5.26
C ASP A 317 6.43 -13.16 6.37
N PHE A 318 6.02 -13.42 7.61
CA PHE A 318 6.54 -12.71 8.78
C PHE A 318 8.05 -12.95 8.99
N HIS A 319 8.62 -14.01 8.40
CA HIS A 319 10.08 -14.20 8.40
C HIS A 319 10.79 -13.22 7.46
N GLY A 320 10.10 -12.61 6.49
CA GLY A 320 10.67 -11.59 5.62
C GLY A 320 11.74 -12.11 4.65
N ARG A 321 11.60 -13.34 4.17
CA ARG A 321 12.59 -13.96 3.27
C ARG A 321 12.51 -13.40 1.86
N ILE A 322 13.65 -12.99 1.33
CA ILE A 322 13.80 -12.60 -0.08
C ILE A 322 14.35 -13.83 -0.82
N PHE A 323 13.56 -14.32 -1.78
CA PHE A 323 13.93 -15.43 -2.65
C PHE A 323 14.62 -14.87 -3.90
N ILE A 324 15.73 -15.49 -4.32
CA ILE A 324 16.60 -14.99 -5.39
C ILE A 324 16.94 -16.13 -6.34
N SER A 325 16.70 -15.94 -7.63
CA SER A 325 17.18 -16.86 -8.67
C SER A 325 18.69 -16.70 -8.84
N LEU A 326 19.45 -17.74 -8.51
CA LEU A 326 20.92 -17.70 -8.58
C LEU A 326 21.45 -17.50 -10.02
N LYS A 327 20.61 -17.71 -11.03
CA LYS A 327 20.91 -17.46 -12.45
C LYS A 327 20.95 -15.96 -12.80
N HIS A 328 20.15 -15.14 -12.13
CA HIS A 328 19.94 -13.72 -12.47
C HIS A 328 20.72 -12.74 -11.58
N MET A 329 21.53 -13.24 -10.63
CA MET A 329 22.33 -12.40 -9.73
C MET A 329 23.36 -11.52 -10.46
N ARG A 330 23.76 -11.89 -11.69
CA ARG A 330 24.81 -11.19 -12.46
C ARG A 330 24.25 -10.31 -13.59
N ASP A 331 22.94 -10.07 -13.60
CA ASP A 331 22.24 -9.28 -14.63
C ASP A 331 22.53 -7.76 -14.55
N GLY A 332 23.28 -7.29 -13.55
CA GLY A 332 23.68 -5.88 -13.40
C GLY A 332 22.64 -4.95 -12.76
N THR A 333 21.49 -5.49 -12.32
CA THR A 333 20.37 -4.74 -11.71
C THR A 333 19.99 -5.29 -10.32
N LEU A 334 20.90 -5.99 -9.65
CA LEU A 334 20.59 -6.70 -8.40
C LEU A 334 20.36 -5.74 -7.22
N ASP A 335 20.99 -4.57 -7.23
CA ASP A 335 20.62 -3.45 -6.35
C ASP A 335 19.14 -3.04 -6.51
N ILE A 336 18.68 -2.74 -7.73
CA ILE A 336 17.29 -2.35 -7.99
C ILE A 336 16.31 -3.46 -7.56
N MET A 337 16.61 -4.72 -7.87
CA MET A 337 15.76 -5.85 -7.50
C MET A 337 15.67 -6.02 -5.99
N LEU A 338 16.79 -5.99 -5.26
CA LEU A 338 16.77 -6.07 -3.80
C LEU A 338 16.07 -4.86 -3.16
N GLY A 339 16.19 -3.67 -3.76
CA GLY A 339 15.43 -2.49 -3.38
C GLY A 339 13.93 -2.72 -3.54
N HIS A 340 13.48 -3.17 -4.71
CA HIS A 340 12.08 -3.52 -5.02
C HIS A 340 11.48 -4.50 -4.00
N GLU A 341 12.14 -5.62 -3.73
CA GLU A 341 11.66 -6.60 -2.73
C GLU A 341 11.56 -6.02 -1.31
N MET A 342 12.50 -5.14 -0.92
CA MET A 342 12.44 -4.46 0.38
C MET A 342 11.28 -3.47 0.47
N LEU A 343 10.84 -2.87 -0.65
CA LEU A 343 9.67 -1.97 -0.65
C LEU A 343 8.37 -2.72 -0.35
N HIS A 344 8.22 -3.98 -0.79
CA HIS A 344 7.06 -4.83 -0.49
C HIS A 344 6.98 -5.32 0.97
N ALA A 345 8.13 -5.39 1.66
CA ALA A 345 8.19 -5.86 3.02
C ALA A 345 7.26 -5.05 3.94
N ASN A 346 6.66 -5.73 4.92
CA ASN A 346 5.87 -5.11 5.98
C ASN A 346 6.66 -5.20 7.30
N ARG A 347 6.06 -5.72 8.38
CA ARG A 347 6.80 -6.02 9.62
C ARG A 347 7.46 -7.40 9.51
N ILE A 348 8.77 -7.46 9.74
CA ILE A 348 9.58 -8.67 9.69
C ILE A 348 9.96 -9.11 11.11
N ASN A 349 10.08 -10.41 11.35
CA ASN A 349 10.48 -10.93 12.65
C ASN A 349 11.95 -10.61 12.97
N ARG A 350 12.22 -10.29 14.25
CA ARG A 350 13.53 -9.85 14.78
C ARG A 350 14.06 -8.52 14.23
N PHE A 351 13.39 -7.89 13.28
CA PHE A 351 13.67 -6.53 12.80
C PHE A 351 12.88 -5.49 13.62
N THR A 352 13.41 -4.28 13.69
CA THR A 352 12.82 -3.11 14.36
C THR A 352 12.12 -2.18 13.38
N SER A 353 12.57 -2.15 12.12
CA SER A 353 11.96 -1.41 11.01
C SER A 353 10.66 -2.05 10.54
N VAL A 354 9.85 -1.28 9.83
CA VAL A 354 8.69 -1.76 9.08
C VAL A 354 8.87 -1.31 7.64
N GLY A 355 9.04 -2.26 6.72
CA GLY A 355 9.20 -1.97 5.29
C GLY A 355 8.00 -1.22 4.73
N PRO A 356 8.14 -0.47 3.61
CA PRO A 356 7.12 0.43 3.08
C PRO A 356 5.72 -0.16 2.88
N GLY A 357 5.62 -1.42 2.45
CA GLY A 357 4.35 -2.07 2.09
C GLY A 357 3.87 -1.68 0.68
N ALA A 358 4.80 -1.45 -0.24
CA ALA A 358 4.53 -1.17 -1.65
C ALA A 358 3.92 -2.39 -2.38
N VAL A 359 3.33 -2.15 -3.55
CA VAL A 359 2.54 -3.12 -4.33
C VAL A 359 2.98 -3.10 -5.79
N ASP A 360 2.98 -4.24 -6.48
CA ASP A 360 3.10 -4.25 -7.95
C ASP A 360 1.74 -3.89 -8.56
N PHE A 361 1.58 -2.63 -8.92
CA PHE A 361 0.51 -2.18 -9.80
C PHE A 361 0.93 -2.31 -11.26
N PHE A 362 2.17 -1.92 -11.58
CA PHE A 362 2.76 -2.03 -12.91
C PHE A 362 4.29 -2.02 -12.81
N TYR A 363 4.96 -2.77 -13.69
CA TYR A 363 6.41 -2.78 -13.75
C TYR A 363 6.96 -1.63 -14.60
N LEU A 364 8.22 -1.27 -14.36
CA LEU A 364 9.01 -0.34 -15.16
C LEU A 364 10.19 -1.11 -15.79
N ASP A 365 9.86 -1.97 -16.76
CA ASP A 365 10.84 -2.71 -17.58
C ASP A 365 10.74 -2.25 -19.04
N VAL A 366 11.85 -1.76 -19.58
CA VAL A 366 11.96 -1.20 -20.94
C VAL A 366 12.01 -2.26 -22.06
N SER A 367 12.13 -3.55 -21.75
CA SER A 367 12.02 -4.61 -22.76
C SER A 367 10.64 -4.61 -23.45
N MET A 368 9.58 -4.32 -22.69
CA MET A 368 8.20 -4.31 -23.18
C MET A 368 7.74 -2.94 -23.71
N GLN A 369 8.61 -1.92 -23.75
CA GLN A 369 8.26 -0.54 -24.16
C GLN A 369 7.51 -0.45 -25.51
N HIS A 370 7.75 -1.39 -26.42
CA HIS A 370 7.14 -1.46 -27.75
C HIS A 370 5.60 -1.59 -27.70
N THR A 371 5.06 -2.24 -26.66
CA THR A 371 3.61 -2.43 -26.44
C THR A 371 2.86 -1.16 -25.99
N LEU A 372 3.57 -0.05 -25.71
CA LEU A 372 2.95 1.25 -25.40
C LEU A 372 2.50 2.04 -26.65
N GLY A 373 2.85 1.55 -27.85
CA GLY A 373 2.45 2.13 -29.13
C GLY A 373 3.01 3.53 -29.42
N ARG A 374 4.00 3.98 -28.65
CA ARG A 374 4.63 5.31 -28.78
C ARG A 374 6.09 5.29 -28.30
N PRO A 375 6.96 6.18 -28.80
CA PRO A 375 8.34 6.29 -28.31
C PRO A 375 8.38 6.79 -26.85
N ILE A 376 9.35 6.30 -26.07
CA ILE A 376 9.69 6.86 -24.76
C ILE A 376 10.73 7.99 -24.91
N PRO A 377 10.72 9.04 -24.06
CA PRO A 377 11.81 10.02 -24.01
C PRO A 377 13.12 9.36 -23.55
N ALA A 378 14.25 9.83 -24.10
CA ALA A 378 15.57 9.38 -23.67
C ALA A 378 16.01 10.06 -22.36
N TYR A 379 16.44 9.27 -21.41
CA TYR A 379 17.08 9.67 -20.15
C TYR A 379 18.19 8.66 -19.82
N ASP A 380 19.15 9.04 -18.97
CA ASP A 380 20.26 8.17 -18.53
C ASP A 380 19.77 6.87 -17.85
N ILE A 381 18.61 6.95 -17.19
CA ILE A 381 17.85 5.81 -16.65
C ILE A 381 16.64 5.60 -17.59
N PRO A 382 16.65 4.58 -18.47
CA PRO A 382 15.58 4.34 -19.46
C PRO A 382 14.18 4.20 -18.83
N GLU A 383 14.11 3.66 -17.62
CA GLU A 383 12.89 3.45 -16.84
C GLU A 383 12.22 4.77 -16.44
N ARG A 384 12.96 5.89 -16.43
CA ARG A 384 12.40 7.24 -16.28
C ARG A 384 11.56 7.64 -17.48
N GLY A 385 12.03 7.33 -18.70
CA GLY A 385 11.29 7.63 -19.94
C GLY A 385 10.04 6.78 -20.08
N LEU A 386 10.15 5.51 -19.70
CA LEU A 386 9.02 4.59 -19.57
C LEU A 386 7.99 5.09 -18.56
N SER A 387 8.42 5.46 -17.35
CA SER A 387 7.52 5.96 -16.31
C SER A 387 6.84 7.28 -16.72
N HIS A 388 7.59 8.19 -17.35
CA HIS A 388 7.08 9.45 -17.90
C HIS A 388 5.89 9.22 -18.85
N ILE A 389 6.00 8.25 -19.77
CA ILE A 389 4.90 7.88 -20.67
C ILE A 389 3.70 7.31 -19.91
N ILE A 390 3.92 6.42 -18.93
CA ILE A 390 2.84 5.85 -18.10
C ILE A 390 2.14 6.97 -17.29
N MET A 391 2.89 7.90 -16.72
CA MET A 391 2.38 9.05 -15.95
C MET A 391 1.66 10.09 -16.82
N GLN A 392 1.96 10.20 -18.11
CA GLN A 392 1.16 10.95 -19.09
C GLN A 392 -0.14 10.25 -19.51
N GLY A 393 -0.47 9.07 -18.95
CA GLY A 393 -1.64 8.29 -19.36
C GLY A 393 -1.40 7.49 -20.65
N GLY A 394 -0.16 7.06 -20.86
CA GLY A 394 0.26 6.25 -22.01
C GLY A 394 0.27 4.74 -21.78
N LEU A 395 -0.17 4.25 -20.62
CA LEU A 395 -0.19 2.82 -20.30
C LEU A 395 -1.16 2.06 -21.22
N THR A 396 -0.81 0.84 -21.61
CA THR A 396 -1.67 -0.05 -22.41
C THR A 396 -1.99 -1.35 -21.66
N ALA A 397 -3.13 -1.96 -21.98
CA ALA A 397 -3.47 -3.29 -21.48
C ALA A 397 -2.50 -4.36 -21.99
N GLU A 398 -1.98 -4.19 -23.21
CA GLU A 398 -0.93 -5.01 -23.81
C GLU A 398 0.37 -4.96 -22.98
N TYR A 399 0.83 -3.77 -22.57
CA TYR A 399 2.01 -3.61 -21.71
C TYR A 399 1.86 -4.36 -20.39
N LEU A 400 0.72 -4.22 -19.72
CA LEU A 400 0.46 -4.97 -18.47
C LEU A 400 0.39 -6.50 -18.71
N SER A 401 -0.17 -6.91 -19.84
CA SER A 401 -0.31 -8.33 -20.22
C SER A 401 1.03 -9.01 -20.57
N ALA A 402 2.05 -8.24 -20.92
CA ALA A 402 3.38 -8.76 -21.25
C ALA A 402 4.14 -9.34 -20.03
N PHE A 403 3.75 -8.94 -18.81
CA PHE A 403 4.41 -9.40 -17.57
C PHE A 403 3.64 -10.49 -16.81
N THR A 404 2.31 -10.48 -16.89
CA THR A 404 1.43 -11.35 -16.11
C THR A 404 0.06 -11.44 -16.77
N SER A 405 -0.69 -12.50 -16.49
CA SER A 405 -2.13 -12.60 -16.79
C SER A 405 -3.02 -12.28 -15.58
N ASN A 406 -2.42 -12.03 -14.40
CA ASN A 406 -3.13 -11.67 -13.18
C ASN A 406 -2.92 -10.19 -12.85
N HIS A 407 -3.93 -9.39 -13.17
CA HIS A 407 -3.93 -7.93 -12.98
C HIS A 407 -4.70 -7.47 -11.74
N HIS A 408 -5.05 -8.38 -10.83
CA HIS A 408 -5.93 -8.08 -9.70
C HIS A 408 -5.42 -6.89 -8.85
N ARG A 409 -4.11 -6.78 -8.62
CA ARG A 409 -3.51 -5.63 -7.90
C ARG A 409 -3.78 -4.30 -8.61
N PHE A 410 -3.55 -4.22 -9.92
CA PHE A 410 -3.80 -3.01 -10.72
C PHE A 410 -5.29 -2.62 -10.70
N ILE A 411 -6.18 -3.58 -10.98
CA ILE A 411 -7.64 -3.38 -10.99
C ILE A 411 -8.13 -2.94 -9.61
N HIS A 412 -7.62 -3.56 -8.53
CA HIS A 412 -7.92 -3.15 -7.16
C HIS A 412 -7.42 -1.74 -6.84
N GLY A 413 -6.22 -1.34 -7.27
CA GLY A 413 -5.70 0.02 -7.05
C GLY A 413 -6.57 1.11 -7.71
N VAL A 414 -7.05 0.83 -8.93
CA VAL A 414 -8.01 1.69 -9.65
C VAL A 414 -9.37 1.75 -8.93
N SER A 415 -9.87 0.61 -8.48
CA SER A 415 -11.13 0.48 -7.72
C SER A 415 -11.10 1.22 -6.37
N GLU A 416 -10.03 1.00 -5.59
CA GLU A 416 -9.80 1.57 -4.26
C GLU A 416 -9.77 3.10 -4.28
N TYR A 417 -9.03 3.69 -5.22
CA TYR A 417 -8.93 5.14 -5.36
C TYR A 417 -10.24 5.79 -5.82
N LEU A 418 -10.93 5.18 -6.78
CA LEU A 418 -12.17 5.73 -7.36
C LEU A 418 -13.41 5.46 -6.49
N GLY A 419 -13.32 4.60 -5.47
CA GLY A 419 -14.44 4.22 -4.61
C GLY A 419 -15.51 3.38 -5.33
N ILE A 420 -15.14 2.67 -6.40
CA ILE A 420 -16.04 1.85 -7.23
C ILE A 420 -15.72 0.36 -7.05
N PRO A 421 -16.70 -0.56 -7.21
CA PRO A 421 -16.43 -2.01 -7.19
C PRO A 421 -15.42 -2.42 -8.28
N ALA A 422 -14.52 -3.35 -7.95
CA ALA A 422 -13.48 -3.89 -8.85
C ALA A 422 -14.03 -4.83 -9.95
N ASP A 423 -15.26 -4.62 -10.40
CA ASP A 423 -16.02 -5.50 -11.30
C ASP A 423 -15.91 -5.01 -12.75
N PHE A 424 -14.68 -4.85 -13.22
CA PHE A 424 -14.33 -4.34 -14.55
C PHE A 424 -13.04 -4.97 -15.10
N ASP A 425 -12.90 -5.00 -16.42
CA ASP A 425 -11.77 -5.64 -17.10
C ASP A 425 -10.48 -4.78 -17.10
N LEU A 426 -9.37 -5.39 -17.54
CA LEU A 426 -8.07 -4.73 -17.62
C LEU A 426 -8.09 -3.48 -18.51
N GLN A 427 -8.81 -3.52 -19.64
CA GLN A 427 -8.85 -2.40 -20.56
C GLN A 427 -9.58 -1.20 -19.95
N THR A 428 -10.67 -1.47 -19.23
CA THR A 428 -11.43 -0.48 -18.46
C THR A 428 -10.59 0.09 -17.33
N ALA A 429 -9.84 -0.75 -16.60
CA ALA A 429 -8.91 -0.32 -15.57
C ALA A 429 -7.82 0.62 -16.13
N VAL A 430 -7.22 0.27 -17.27
CA VAL A 430 -6.20 1.08 -17.96
C VAL A 430 -6.80 2.40 -18.47
N ASN A 431 -8.01 2.38 -19.02
CA ASN A 431 -8.70 3.59 -19.45
C ASN A 431 -8.95 4.55 -18.28
N LEU A 432 -9.39 4.03 -17.13
CA LEU A 432 -9.61 4.80 -15.89
C LEU A 432 -8.29 5.36 -15.33
N PHE A 433 -7.22 4.57 -15.31
CA PHE A 433 -5.86 4.99 -14.93
C PHE A 433 -5.35 6.13 -15.83
N ASN A 434 -5.46 5.98 -17.15
CA ASN A 434 -5.03 6.98 -18.11
C ASN A 434 -5.87 8.27 -18.07
N ALA A 435 -7.15 8.18 -17.69
CA ALA A 435 -8.02 9.35 -17.55
C ALA A 435 -7.73 10.22 -16.31
N ASN A 436 -7.12 9.68 -15.26
CA ASN A 436 -7.05 10.34 -13.94
C ASN A 436 -5.59 10.59 -13.47
N PRO A 437 -5.04 11.82 -13.57
CA PRO A 437 -3.67 12.11 -13.12
C PRO A 437 -3.40 11.81 -11.64
N GLY A 438 -4.32 12.19 -10.74
CA GLY A 438 -4.19 11.92 -9.30
C GLY A 438 -4.22 10.42 -8.94
N LEU A 439 -4.94 9.60 -9.72
CA LEU A 439 -4.93 8.14 -9.59
C LEU A 439 -3.53 7.59 -9.92
N ARG A 440 -2.92 8.06 -11.00
CA ARG A 440 -1.56 7.64 -11.40
C ARG A 440 -0.53 8.05 -10.36
N ALA A 441 -0.58 9.29 -9.88
CA ALA A 441 0.28 9.77 -8.80
C ALA A 441 0.12 8.92 -7.53
N GLN A 442 -1.11 8.62 -7.11
CA GLN A 442 -1.34 7.84 -5.88
C GLN A 442 -0.92 6.37 -6.03
N MET A 443 -1.21 5.72 -7.16
CA MET A 443 -0.75 4.35 -7.42
C MET A 443 0.78 4.30 -7.55
N ALA A 444 1.40 5.22 -8.27
CA ALA A 444 2.87 5.30 -8.39
C ALA A 444 3.55 5.55 -7.02
N SER A 445 2.95 6.39 -6.15
CA SER A 445 3.43 6.60 -4.77
C SER A 445 3.42 5.34 -3.89
N ARG A 446 2.77 4.26 -4.36
CA ARG A 446 2.64 2.96 -3.70
C ARG A 446 3.24 1.82 -4.54
N ASN A 447 3.79 2.10 -5.73
CA ASN A 447 4.28 1.11 -6.69
C ASN A 447 5.78 0.87 -6.48
N ALA A 448 6.20 -0.37 -6.25
CA ALA A 448 7.58 -0.68 -5.87
C ALA A 448 8.60 -0.17 -6.91
N ASP A 449 8.37 -0.47 -8.19
CA ASP A 449 9.22 0.02 -9.30
C ASP A 449 9.27 1.55 -9.39
N SER A 450 8.12 2.23 -9.27
CA SER A 450 8.09 3.70 -9.32
C SER A 450 8.91 4.33 -8.20
N ILE A 451 8.90 3.74 -7.01
CA ILE A 451 9.66 4.22 -5.85
C ILE A 451 11.16 3.93 -6.02
N ILE A 452 11.57 2.71 -6.37
CA ILE A 452 13.01 2.39 -6.48
C ILE A 452 13.69 3.10 -7.65
N TRP A 453 13.02 3.27 -8.79
CA TRP A 453 13.59 3.99 -9.94
C TRP A 453 13.57 5.51 -9.76
N ALA A 454 12.57 6.08 -9.07
CA ALA A 454 12.62 7.46 -8.61
C ALA A 454 13.79 7.65 -7.63
N ALA A 455 13.99 6.73 -6.68
CA ALA A 455 15.13 6.78 -5.77
C ALA A 455 16.47 6.70 -6.51
N LYS A 456 16.61 5.82 -7.52
CA LYS A 456 17.81 5.73 -8.36
C LYS A 456 18.09 7.03 -9.13
N SER A 457 17.06 7.68 -9.67
CA SER A 457 17.17 8.98 -10.34
C SER A 457 17.54 10.11 -9.37
N MET A 458 16.96 10.13 -8.17
CA MET A 458 17.32 11.10 -7.12
C MET A 458 18.74 10.89 -6.58
N GLN A 459 19.19 9.63 -6.46
CA GLN A 459 20.59 9.29 -6.16
C GLN A 459 21.53 9.86 -7.23
N GLN A 460 21.24 9.61 -8.52
CA GLN A 460 22.09 10.09 -9.61
C GLN A 460 22.19 11.63 -9.57
N LEU A 461 21.06 12.33 -9.41
CA LEU A 461 21.02 13.78 -9.26
C LEU A 461 21.90 14.26 -8.08
N HIS A 462 21.74 13.67 -6.88
CA HIS A 462 22.53 14.03 -5.70
C HIS A 462 24.03 13.80 -5.88
N GLN A 463 24.42 12.69 -6.52
CA GLN A 463 25.81 12.39 -6.81
C GLN A 463 26.41 13.34 -7.85
N SER A 464 25.66 13.70 -8.89
CA SER A 464 26.06 14.72 -9.87
C SER A 464 26.25 16.09 -9.21
N SER A 465 25.30 16.55 -8.38
CA SER A 465 25.43 17.83 -7.68
C SER A 465 26.63 17.84 -6.72
N ILE A 466 26.89 16.76 -5.97
CA ILE A 466 28.08 16.68 -5.11
C ILE A 466 29.37 16.75 -5.93
N ALA A 467 29.45 16.06 -7.08
CA ALA A 467 30.62 16.10 -7.95
C ALA A 467 30.83 17.49 -8.56
N GLU A 468 29.76 18.20 -8.92
CA GLU A 468 29.82 19.59 -9.39
C GLU A 468 30.36 20.54 -8.32
N TYR A 469 29.86 20.48 -7.08
CA TYR A 469 30.41 21.28 -5.97
C TYR A 469 31.88 20.96 -5.69
N GLN A 470 32.27 19.68 -5.66
CA GLN A 470 33.67 19.29 -5.43
C GLN A 470 34.61 19.77 -6.55
N TRP A 471 34.13 19.81 -7.80
CA TRP A 471 34.87 20.37 -8.92
C TRP A 471 34.99 21.89 -8.84
N LEU A 472 33.89 22.59 -8.50
CA LEU A 472 33.90 24.05 -8.31
C LEU A 472 34.82 24.48 -7.17
N ASP A 473 34.79 23.79 -6.03
CA ASP A 473 35.71 24.04 -4.91
C ASP A 473 37.17 23.84 -5.35
N SER A 474 37.46 22.80 -6.14
CA SER A 474 38.83 22.55 -6.65
C SER A 474 39.35 23.62 -7.63
N LEU A 475 38.47 24.46 -8.18
CA LEU A 475 38.82 25.61 -9.03
C LEU A 475 39.00 26.92 -8.24
N ILE A 476 38.85 26.89 -6.91
CA ILE A 476 39.03 28.05 -6.01
C ILE A 476 40.37 27.98 -5.26
N ASP A 477 40.94 26.77 -5.14
CA ASP A 477 42.24 26.52 -4.49
C ASP A 477 43.47 26.54 -5.47
N ASP A 478 43.24 26.76 -6.77
CA ASP A 478 44.25 26.85 -7.86
C ASP A 478 44.50 28.31 -8.33
#